data_AF-A0AAU3YHC3-F1
#
_entry.id   AF-A0AAU3YHC3-F1
#
_cell.length_a   1.000
_cell.length_b   1.000
_cell.length_c   1.000
_cell.angle_alpha   90.00
_cell.angle_beta   90.00
_cell.angle_gamma   90.00
#
_symmetry.space_group_name_H-M   'P 1'
#
loop_
_entity.id
_entity.type
_entity.pdbx_description
1 polymer ?
#
loop_
_entity_poly.entity_id
_entity_poly.type
_entity_poly.pdbx_seq_one_letter_code
_entity_poly.pdbx_strand_id
1 'polypeptide(L)'
;MSKHTLSVLVENKPGVLARITALFSRRGFNIDSLAVGVTEHPDISRITIVVNVESLPLEQVTKQLNKLVNVLKIVELEPDAAVARELVLAKVRADNETRSQIVEIVQLFRAKTVDVSPEAVTIEATGSSDKLEAMLKMLEPFGIKELVQSGTIAVGRGSRSITDRSLRALDRTA
;
A
#
# COMPACT_ATOMS: atom_id res chain seq x y z
N MET A 1 -9.34 12.99 10.82
CA MET A 1 -8.97 12.64 9.43
C MET A 1 -9.68 11.35 9.04
N SER A 2 -10.55 11.37 8.03
CA SER A 2 -11.21 10.15 7.53
C SER A 2 -10.35 9.58 6.39
N LYS A 3 -9.58 8.53 6.69
CA LYS A 3 -8.79 7.82 5.67
C LYS A 3 -9.66 6.76 5.01
N HIS A 4 -9.70 6.77 3.69
CA HIS A 4 -10.45 5.80 2.90
C HIS A 4 -9.49 4.98 2.04
N THR A 5 -9.67 3.66 2.01
CA THR A 5 -8.86 2.75 1.19
C THR A 5 -9.67 2.31 -0.01
N LEU A 6 -9.25 2.70 -1.20
CA LEU A 6 -9.86 2.32 -2.47
C LEU A 6 -9.06 1.19 -3.13
N SER A 7 -9.75 0.15 -3.56
CA SER A 7 -9.22 -0.88 -4.45
C SER A 7 -9.79 -0.65 -5.86
N VAL A 8 -8.89 -0.35 -6.81
CA VAL A 8 -9.24 -0.01 -8.18
C VAL A 8 -8.64 -1.07 -9.10
N LEU A 9 -9.50 -1.81 -9.81
CA LEU A 9 -9.07 -2.67 -10.91
C LEU A 9 -8.99 -1.86 -12.19
N VAL A 10 -7.87 -2.02 -12.91
CA VAL A 10 -7.58 -1.28 -14.13
C VAL A 10 -6.99 -2.20 -15.18
N GLU A 11 -7.10 -1.82 -16.46
CA GLU A 11 -6.34 -2.48 -17.51
C GLU A 11 -4.83 -2.31 -17.28
N ASN A 12 -4.06 -3.38 -17.46
CA ASN A 12 -2.59 -3.36 -17.41
C ASN A 12 -2.01 -2.84 -18.73
N LYS A 13 -2.18 -1.54 -19.00
CA LYS A 13 -1.68 -0.87 -20.22
C LYS A 13 -0.78 0.31 -19.87
N PRO A 14 0.21 0.64 -20.72
CA PRO A 14 1.04 1.82 -20.55
C PRO A 14 0.22 3.11 -20.37
N GLY A 15 0.65 3.95 -19.43
CA GLY A 15 0.05 5.26 -19.15
C GLY A 15 -1.23 5.23 -18.29
N VAL A 16 -1.79 4.06 -17.94
CA VAL A 16 -2.97 3.97 -17.05
C VAL A 16 -2.67 4.55 -15.67
N LEU A 17 -1.55 4.16 -15.05
CA LEU A 17 -1.14 4.68 -13.75
C LEU A 17 -0.98 6.21 -13.78
N ALA A 18 -0.30 6.74 -14.80
CA ALA A 18 -0.08 8.18 -14.98
C ALA A 18 -1.40 8.95 -15.11
N ARG A 19 -2.39 8.41 -15.82
CA ARG A 19 -3.73 9.04 -15.93
C ARG A 19 -4.43 9.10 -14.57
N ILE A 20 -4.34 8.04 -13.78
CA ILE A 20 -4.95 7.97 -12.46
C ILE A 20 -4.28 8.96 -11.51
N THR A 21 -2.96 8.94 -11.39
CA THR A 21 -2.25 9.87 -10.49
C THR A 21 -2.45 11.33 -10.90
N ALA A 22 -2.48 11.63 -12.21
CA ALA A 22 -2.77 12.97 -12.72
C ALA A 22 -4.20 13.43 -12.36
N LEU A 23 -5.17 12.53 -12.29
CA LEU A 23 -6.54 12.85 -11.88
C LEU A 23 -6.58 13.32 -10.41
N PHE A 24 -5.88 12.62 -9.50
CA PHE A 24 -5.79 13.04 -8.10
C PHE A 24 -5.13 14.41 -7.96
N SER A 25 -4.00 14.62 -8.65
CA SER A 25 -3.28 15.90 -8.65
C SER A 25 -4.14 17.06 -9.17
N ARG A 26 -4.81 16.91 -10.32
CA ARG A 26 -5.67 17.95 -10.92
C ARG A 26 -6.90 18.31 -10.08
N ARG A 27 -7.38 17.36 -9.27
CA ARG A 27 -8.57 17.55 -8.42
C ARG A 27 -8.22 17.99 -7.00
N GLY A 28 -6.94 18.10 -6.67
CA GLY A 28 -6.48 18.45 -5.33
C GLY A 28 -6.78 17.38 -4.29
N PHE A 29 -6.86 16.11 -4.69
CA PHE A 29 -7.03 15.00 -3.76
C PHE A 29 -5.66 14.58 -3.20
N ASN A 30 -5.55 14.47 -1.87
CA ASN A 30 -4.32 13.99 -1.23
C ASN A 30 -4.27 12.46 -1.25
N ILE A 31 -3.17 11.91 -1.78
CA ILE A 31 -2.87 10.48 -1.72
C ILE A 31 -1.93 10.27 -0.54
N ASP A 32 -2.40 9.57 0.48
CA ASP A 32 -1.58 9.17 1.63
C ASP A 32 -0.71 7.96 1.27
N SER A 33 -1.24 7.05 0.45
CA SER A 33 -0.54 5.84 0.02
C SER A 33 -1.04 5.35 -1.33
N LEU A 34 -0.14 4.80 -2.13
CA LEU A 34 -0.47 4.19 -3.42
C LEU A 34 0.42 2.97 -3.66
N ALA A 35 -0.21 1.83 -3.90
CA ALA A 35 0.45 0.60 -4.29
C ALA A 35 -0.20 0.04 -5.56
N VAL A 36 0.62 -0.52 -6.46
CA VAL A 36 0.16 -1.08 -7.74
C VAL A 36 0.79 -2.45 -7.94
N GLY A 37 -0.02 -3.42 -8.36
CA GLY A 37 0.48 -4.73 -8.76
C GLY A 37 -0.41 -5.37 -9.81
N VAL A 38 0.18 -6.22 -10.65
CA VAL A 38 -0.56 -7.09 -11.57
C VAL A 38 -1.35 -8.10 -10.72
N THR A 39 -2.57 -8.43 -11.15
CA THR A 39 -3.40 -9.42 -10.45
C THR A 39 -3.07 -10.84 -10.93
N GLU A 40 -3.85 -11.81 -10.50
CA GLU A 40 -3.87 -13.17 -11.05
C GLU A 40 -4.20 -13.22 -12.56
N HIS A 41 -4.69 -12.12 -13.14
CA HIS A 41 -4.88 -11.93 -14.56
C HIS A 41 -3.85 -10.93 -15.12
N PRO A 42 -2.94 -11.33 -16.03
CA PRO A 42 -1.86 -10.47 -16.52
C PRO A 42 -2.31 -9.15 -17.15
N ASP A 43 -3.51 -9.11 -17.73
CA ASP A 43 -4.08 -7.92 -18.39
C ASP A 43 -4.75 -6.95 -17.41
N ILE A 44 -4.79 -7.28 -16.11
CA ILE A 44 -5.45 -6.49 -15.07
C ILE A 44 -4.42 -6.14 -13.99
N SER A 45 -4.41 -4.88 -13.59
CA SER A 45 -3.68 -4.42 -12.41
C SER A 45 -4.65 -3.96 -11.34
N ARG A 46 -4.24 -4.11 -10.08
CA ARG A 46 -4.93 -3.55 -8.92
C ARG A 46 -4.11 -2.40 -8.37
N ILE A 47 -4.77 -1.26 -8.21
CA ILE A 47 -4.23 -0.10 -7.52
C ILE A 47 -4.95 0.00 -6.18
N THR A 48 -4.19 -0.02 -5.09
CA THR A 48 -4.68 0.33 -3.75
C THR A 48 -4.30 1.77 -3.47
N ILE A 49 -5.29 2.61 -3.20
CA ILE A 49 -5.11 4.05 -2.95
C ILE A 49 -5.68 4.37 -1.58
N VAL A 50 -4.87 4.89 -0.69
CA VAL A 50 -5.33 5.47 0.58
C VAL A 50 -5.42 6.98 0.38
N VAL A 51 -6.61 7.54 0.57
CA VAL A 51 -6.87 8.97 0.42
C VAL A 51 -7.40 9.57 1.71
N ASN A 52 -6.99 10.80 1.95
CA ASN A 52 -7.54 11.63 3.01
C ASN A 52 -8.50 12.64 2.39
N VAL A 53 -9.79 12.51 2.71
CA VAL A 53 -10.86 13.35 2.16
C VAL A 53 -11.56 14.05 3.32
N GLU A 54 -10.93 15.10 3.84
CA GLU A 54 -11.51 15.93 4.90
C GLU A 54 -12.54 16.94 4.39
N SER A 55 -12.35 17.42 3.16
CA SER A 55 -13.11 18.55 2.58
C SER A 55 -13.97 18.18 1.36
N LEU A 56 -13.76 17.01 0.77
CA LEU A 56 -14.47 16.55 -0.43
C LEU A 56 -15.06 15.15 -0.21
N PRO A 57 -16.30 14.86 -0.65
CA PRO A 57 -16.87 13.53 -0.50
C PRO A 57 -16.06 12.49 -1.29
N LEU A 58 -15.77 11.33 -0.68
CA LEU A 58 -15.15 10.18 -1.36
C LEU A 58 -15.90 9.79 -2.65
N GLU A 59 -17.22 9.96 -2.65
CA GLU A 59 -18.08 9.75 -3.81
C GLU A 59 -17.61 10.56 -5.04
N GLN A 60 -17.04 11.74 -4.86
CA GLN A 60 -16.48 12.50 -5.97
C GLN A 60 -15.24 11.82 -6.55
N VAL A 61 -14.35 11.29 -5.70
CA VAL A 61 -13.17 10.54 -6.12
C VAL A 61 -13.59 9.33 -6.97
N THR A 62 -14.52 8.53 -6.46
CA THR A 62 -15.01 7.34 -7.18
C THR A 62 -15.71 7.72 -8.49
N LYS A 63 -16.52 8.78 -8.52
CA LYS A 63 -17.14 9.30 -9.75
C LYS A 63 -16.11 9.74 -10.79
N GLN A 64 -15.03 10.42 -10.38
CA GLN A 64 -14.00 10.84 -11.34
C GLN A 64 -13.21 9.65 -11.88
N LEU A 65 -12.87 8.67 -11.02
CA LEU A 65 -12.19 7.45 -11.45
C LEU A 65 -13.03 6.64 -12.44
N ASN A 66 -14.34 6.51 -12.21
CA ASN A 66 -15.25 5.81 -13.14
C ASN A 66 -15.33 6.44 -14.55
N LYS A 67 -14.90 7.69 -14.74
CA LYS A 67 -14.84 8.32 -16.06
C LYS A 67 -13.65 7.86 -16.90
N LEU A 68 -12.65 7.24 -16.27
CA LEU A 68 -11.49 6.71 -16.99
C LEU A 68 -11.86 5.35 -17.60
N VAL A 69 -11.79 5.27 -18.93
CA VAL A 69 -12.13 4.05 -19.69
C VAL A 69 -11.36 2.81 -19.22
N ASN A 70 -10.13 2.99 -18.73
CA ASN A 70 -9.29 1.87 -18.28
C ASN A 70 -9.61 1.39 -16.86
N VAL A 71 -10.53 2.04 -16.13
CA VAL A 71 -10.96 1.61 -14.80
C VAL A 71 -12.08 0.60 -14.95
N LEU A 72 -11.83 -0.62 -14.50
CA LEU A 72 -12.76 -1.75 -14.61
C LEU A 72 -13.72 -1.81 -13.41
N LYS A 73 -13.18 -1.59 -12.21
CA LYS A 73 -13.96 -1.66 -10.97
C LYS A 73 -13.32 -0.83 -9.87
N ILE A 74 -14.16 -0.24 -9.03
CA ILE A 74 -13.74 0.45 -7.80
C ILE A 74 -14.53 -0.15 -6.64
N VAL A 75 -13.83 -0.44 -5.55
CA VAL A 75 -14.42 -0.86 -4.28
C VAL A 75 -13.73 -0.11 -3.15
N GLU A 76 -14.51 0.46 -2.25
CA GLU A 76 -14.01 0.95 -0.97
C GLU A 76 -13.82 -0.25 -0.01
N LEU A 77 -12.68 -0.29 0.64
CA LEU A 77 -12.31 -1.32 1.61
C LEU A 77 -12.44 -0.75 3.02
N GLU A 78 -13.53 -1.12 3.68
CA GLU A 78 -13.76 -0.76 5.08
C GLU A 78 -12.70 -1.41 5.98
N PRO A 79 -12.18 -0.71 7.01
CA PRO A 79 -11.10 -1.21 7.86
C PRO A 79 -11.42 -2.55 8.57
N ASP A 80 -12.67 -2.77 8.96
CA ASP A 80 -13.14 -3.99 9.63
C ASP A 80 -13.39 -5.15 8.64
N ALA A 81 -13.77 -4.83 7.41
CA ALA A 81 -14.03 -5.79 6.34
C ALA A 81 -12.82 -6.10 5.45
N ALA A 82 -11.65 -5.51 5.73
CA ALA A 82 -10.44 -5.69 4.93
C ALA A 82 -9.23 -6.15 5.75
N VAL A 83 -8.24 -6.70 5.04
CA VAL A 83 -6.88 -6.89 5.54
C VAL A 83 -5.98 -5.92 4.79
N ALA A 84 -5.42 -4.95 5.51
CA ALA A 84 -4.44 -4.00 4.99
C ALA A 84 -3.05 -4.27 5.58
N ARG A 85 -2.02 -4.20 4.75
CA ARG A 85 -0.61 -4.39 5.14
C ARG A 85 0.30 -3.46 4.36
N GLU A 86 1.44 -3.16 4.95
CA GLU A 86 2.56 -2.48 4.34
C GLU A 86 3.83 -3.30 4.54
N LEU A 87 4.77 -3.16 3.60
CA LEU A 87 6.13 -3.70 3.68
C LEU A 87 7.11 -2.54 3.81
N VAL A 88 8.05 -2.68 4.74
CA VAL A 88 9.12 -1.73 5.00
C VAL A 88 10.46 -2.45 4.92
N LEU A 89 11.40 -1.83 4.20
CA LEU A 89 12.82 -2.12 4.29
C LEU A 89 13.51 -0.92 4.94
N ALA A 90 14.21 -1.15 6.05
CA ALA A 90 14.93 -0.12 6.78
C ALA A 90 16.38 -0.55 6.99
N LYS A 91 17.33 0.26 6.51
CA LYS A 91 18.75 0.11 6.80
C LYS A 91 19.07 1.00 8.00
N VAL A 92 19.58 0.40 9.07
CA VAL A 92 19.88 1.09 10.32
C VAL A 92 21.37 1.00 10.58
N ARG A 93 21.99 2.09 11.01
CA ARG A 93 23.38 2.09 11.47
C ARG A 93 23.52 1.16 12.66
N ALA A 94 24.54 0.33 12.65
CA ALA A 94 24.83 -0.59 13.73
C ALA A 94 26.34 -0.73 13.89
N ASP A 95 26.80 -0.87 15.11
CA ASP A 95 28.17 -1.25 15.48
C ASP A 95 28.12 -2.48 16.38
N ASN A 96 29.27 -2.92 16.91
CA ASN A 96 29.31 -4.12 17.75
C ASN A 96 28.52 -3.99 19.07
N GLU A 97 28.29 -2.77 19.56
CA GLU A 97 27.58 -2.52 20.83
C GLU A 97 26.06 -2.45 20.61
N THR A 98 25.63 -1.82 19.52
CA THR A 98 24.22 -1.55 19.21
C THR A 98 23.54 -2.68 18.42
N ARG A 99 24.30 -3.52 17.72
CA ARG A 99 23.74 -4.56 16.83
C ARG A 99 22.79 -5.51 17.55
N SER A 100 23.13 -5.98 18.75
CA SER A 100 22.25 -6.88 19.51
C SER A 100 20.93 -6.22 19.90
N GLN A 101 20.97 -4.96 20.33
CA GLN A 101 19.78 -4.19 20.70
C GLN A 101 18.84 -3.99 19.49
N ILE A 102 19.41 -3.69 18.32
CA ILE A 102 18.65 -3.57 17.07
C ILE A 102 17.96 -4.90 16.74
N VAL A 103 18.69 -6.02 16.84
CA VAL A 103 18.13 -7.35 16.57
C VAL A 103 17.01 -7.71 17.54
N GLU A 104 17.12 -7.36 18.82
CA GLU A 104 16.06 -7.55 19.81
C GLU A 104 14.79 -6.77 19.46
N ILE A 105 14.93 -5.49 19.06
CA ILE A 105 13.81 -4.67 18.61
C ILE A 105 13.14 -5.31 17.39
N VAL A 106 13.93 -5.75 16.40
CA VAL A 106 13.43 -6.44 15.20
C VAL A 106 12.60 -7.67 15.57
N GLN A 107 13.09 -8.48 16.50
CA GLN A 107 12.38 -9.67 16.98
C GLN A 107 11.07 -9.31 17.70
N LEU A 108 11.06 -8.26 18.53
CA LEU A 108 9.86 -7.79 19.25
C LEU A 108 8.72 -7.41 18.28
N PHE A 109 9.06 -6.76 17.16
CA PHE A 109 8.09 -6.41 16.13
C PHE A 109 7.78 -7.57 15.16
N ARG A 110 8.32 -8.77 15.40
CA ARG A 110 8.22 -9.92 14.48
C ARG A 110 8.66 -9.55 13.05
N ALA A 111 9.66 -8.68 12.96
CA ALA A 111 10.35 -8.32 11.72
C ALA A 111 11.53 -9.27 11.50
N LYS A 112 12.21 -9.14 10.38
CA LYS A 112 13.35 -9.97 10.00
C LYS A 112 14.57 -9.10 9.73
N THR A 113 15.71 -9.57 10.17
CA THR A 113 17.00 -9.07 9.68
C THR A 113 17.32 -9.77 8.37
N VAL A 114 17.42 -9.02 7.27
CA VAL A 114 17.65 -9.58 5.93
C VAL A 114 19.07 -9.39 5.44
N ASP A 115 19.83 -8.47 6.04
CA ASP A 115 21.25 -8.27 5.76
C ASP A 115 21.95 -7.66 6.98
N VAL A 116 23.23 -8.01 7.17
CA VAL A 116 24.07 -7.52 8.26
C VAL A 116 25.46 -7.21 7.71
N SER A 117 25.90 -5.99 7.98
CA SER A 117 27.26 -5.51 7.70
C SER A 117 27.91 -5.01 9.00
N PRO A 118 29.23 -4.76 9.01
CA PRO A 118 29.91 -4.21 10.18
C PRO A 118 29.29 -2.91 10.70
N GLU A 119 28.76 -2.06 9.80
CA GLU A 119 28.29 -0.71 10.11
C GLU A 119 26.77 -0.50 9.96
N ALA A 120 26.04 -1.56 9.60
CA ALA A 120 24.59 -1.47 9.38
C ALA A 120 23.89 -2.83 9.46
N VAL A 121 22.60 -2.79 9.79
CA VAL A 121 21.67 -3.90 9.73
C VAL A 121 20.51 -3.50 8.83
N THR A 122 20.12 -4.36 7.89
CA THR A 122 18.93 -4.15 7.04
C THR A 122 17.79 -5.02 7.56
N ILE A 123 16.64 -4.38 7.75
CA ILE A 123 15.46 -4.95 8.39
C ILE A 123 14.31 -4.97 7.38
N GLU A 124 13.62 -6.10 7.30
CA GLU A 124 12.34 -6.28 6.61
C GLU A 124 11.22 -6.39 7.64
N ALA A 125 10.18 -5.57 7.51
CA ALA A 125 9.01 -5.64 8.37
C ALA A 125 7.71 -5.55 7.57
N THR A 126 6.72 -6.33 8.00
CA THR A 126 5.35 -6.29 7.45
C THR A 126 4.36 -6.08 8.58
N GLY A 127 3.37 -5.21 8.38
CA GLY A 127 2.45 -4.82 9.44
C GLY A 127 1.35 -3.87 9.01
N SER A 128 0.55 -3.44 9.98
CA SER A 128 -0.23 -2.20 9.88
C SER A 128 0.71 -1.00 9.94
N SER A 129 0.28 0.14 9.41
CA SER A 129 1.05 1.39 9.42
C SER A 129 1.50 1.76 10.85
N ASP A 130 0.60 1.69 11.83
CA ASP A 130 0.90 1.98 13.25
C ASP A 130 2.00 1.08 13.83
N LYS A 131 1.99 -0.21 13.49
CA LYS A 131 2.99 -1.18 13.96
C LYS A 131 4.37 -0.82 13.39
N LEU A 132 4.41 -0.49 12.10
CA LEU A 132 5.65 -0.19 11.39
C LEU A 132 6.22 1.16 11.84
N GLU A 133 5.37 2.17 12.05
CA GLU A 133 5.76 3.47 12.59
C GLU A 133 6.34 3.33 14.01
N ALA A 134 5.70 2.54 14.88
CA ALA A 134 6.22 2.26 16.22
C ALA A 134 7.58 1.57 16.18
N MET A 135 7.81 0.65 15.23
CA MET A 135 9.11 0.00 15.05
C MET A 135 10.17 1.01 14.61
N LEU A 136 9.86 1.84 13.59
CA LEU A 136 10.79 2.84 13.08
C LEU A 136 11.16 3.85 14.17
N LYS A 137 10.21 4.25 15.03
CA LYS A 137 10.46 5.13 16.17
C LYS A 137 11.41 4.53 17.20
N MET A 138 11.33 3.22 17.45
CA MET A 138 12.29 2.52 18.33
C MET A 138 13.68 2.39 17.71
N LEU A 139 13.77 2.37 16.37
CA LEU A 139 15.02 2.27 15.62
C LEU A 139 15.67 3.64 15.34
N GLU A 140 14.90 4.72 15.44
CA GLU A 140 15.34 6.11 15.19
C GLU A 140 16.62 6.50 15.97
N PRO A 141 16.77 6.16 17.28
CA PRO A 141 17.97 6.52 18.04
C PRO A 141 19.27 5.91 17.51
N PHE A 142 19.19 4.76 16.85
CA PHE A 142 20.37 4.09 16.27
C PHE A 142 20.83 4.78 14.98
N GLY A 143 19.91 5.46 14.28
CA GLY A 143 20.14 6.17 13.03
C GLY A 143 19.72 5.34 11.82
N ILE A 144 18.55 5.65 11.26
CA ILE A 144 18.07 5.05 10.01
C ILE A 144 18.86 5.67 8.84
N LYS A 145 19.61 4.84 8.13
CA LYS A 145 20.42 5.23 6.95
C LYS A 145 19.58 5.27 5.67
N GLU A 146 18.61 4.37 5.53
CA GLU A 146 17.79 4.23 4.33
C GLU A 146 16.43 3.62 4.69
N LEU A 147 15.36 4.08 4.05
CA LEU A 147 14.00 3.60 4.26
C LEU A 147 13.27 3.50 2.92
N VAL A 148 12.66 2.34 2.66
CA VAL A 148 11.78 2.11 1.52
C VAL A 148 10.49 1.48 2.02
N GLN A 149 9.35 1.95 1.50
CA GLN A 149 8.03 1.47 1.87
C GLN A 149 7.19 1.15 0.62
N SER A 150 6.41 0.08 0.63
CA SER A 150 5.63 -0.39 -0.53
C SER A 150 4.35 0.39 -0.82
N GLY A 151 3.90 1.22 0.12
CA GLY A 151 2.51 1.65 0.21
C GLY A 151 1.58 0.56 0.73
N THR A 152 0.35 0.94 1.08
CA THR A 152 -0.66 0.03 1.64
C THR A 152 -1.20 -0.89 0.55
N ILE A 153 -1.09 -2.20 0.76
CA ILE A 153 -1.80 -3.22 -0.01
C ILE A 153 -2.98 -3.73 0.82
N ALA A 154 -4.12 -3.96 0.17
CA ALA A 154 -5.31 -4.39 0.87
C ALA A 154 -6.21 -5.31 0.04
N VAL A 155 -6.87 -6.25 0.72
CA VAL A 155 -7.84 -7.18 0.15
C VAL A 155 -9.03 -7.32 1.11
N GLY A 156 -10.25 -7.39 0.57
CA GLY A 156 -11.46 -7.65 1.35
C GLY A 156 -11.44 -9.03 2.00
N ARG A 157 -12.02 -9.16 3.19
CA ARG A 157 -12.14 -10.42 3.92
C ARG A 157 -13.25 -11.31 3.34
N GLY A 158 -13.14 -12.61 3.59
CA GLY A 158 -14.11 -13.61 3.17
C GLY A 158 -13.89 -14.12 1.74
N SER A 159 -14.89 -14.81 1.19
CA SER A 159 -14.79 -15.52 -0.09
C SER A 159 -15.03 -14.66 -1.33
N ARG A 160 -15.35 -13.37 -1.17
CA ARG A 160 -15.69 -12.50 -2.29
C ARG A 160 -14.43 -11.89 -2.91
N SER A 161 -14.21 -12.17 -4.19
CA SER A 161 -13.18 -11.52 -5.01
C SER A 161 -13.73 -10.33 -5.80
N ILE A 162 -12.97 -9.24 -5.84
CA ILE A 162 -13.26 -8.09 -6.70
C ILE A 162 -13.05 -8.44 -8.19
N THR A 163 -12.09 -9.31 -8.49
CA THR A 163 -11.77 -9.72 -9.86
C THR A 163 -12.87 -10.60 -10.45
N ASP A 164 -13.35 -11.60 -9.71
CA ASP A 164 -14.40 -12.55 -10.16
C ASP A 164 -15.69 -11.84 -10.58
N ARG A 165 -16.07 -10.79 -9.85
CA ARG A 165 -17.27 -10.00 -10.18
C ARG A 165 -17.09 -9.17 -11.44
N SER A 166 -15.87 -8.75 -11.73
CA SER A 166 -15.55 -7.87 -12.85
C SER A 166 -15.47 -8.65 -14.16
N LEU A 167 -14.87 -9.85 -14.13
CA LEU A 167 -14.81 -10.74 -15.31
C LEU A 167 -16.19 -11.21 -15.75
N ARG A 168 -17.05 -11.63 -14.81
CA ARG A 168 -18.45 -12.00 -15.11
C ARG A 168 -19.26 -10.86 -15.73
N ALA A 169 -18.89 -9.60 -15.48
CA ALA A 169 -19.55 -8.45 -16.07
C ALA A 169 -19.06 -8.21 -17.51
N LEU A 170 -17.77 -8.42 -17.79
CA LEU A 170 -17.19 -8.33 -19.12
C LEU A 170 -17.72 -9.42 -20.06
N ASP A 171 -17.84 -10.66 -19.55
CA ASP A 171 -18.35 -11.82 -20.31
C ASP A 171 -19.82 -11.67 -20.73
N ARG A 172 -20.61 -10.82 -20.06
CA ARG A 172 -22.03 -10.58 -20.39
C ARG A 172 -22.23 -9.50 -21.46
N THR A 173 -21.17 -8.79 -21.83
CA THR A 173 -21.19 -7.69 -22.81
C THR A 173 -20.48 -8.02 -24.13
N ALA A 174 -19.94 -9.24 -24.26
CA ALA A 174 -19.42 -9.81 -25.50
C ALA A 174 -20.45 -10.74 -26.13
#